data_AF-A0A974BH55-F1
#
_entry.id   AF-A0A974BH55-F1
#
_cell.length_a   1.000
_cell.length_b   1.000
_cell.length_c   1.000
_cell.angle_alpha   90.00
_cell.angle_beta   90.00
_cell.angle_gamma   90.00
#
_symmetry.space_group_name_H-M   'P 1'
#
loop_
_entity.id
_entity.type
_entity.pdbx_description
1 polymer ?
#
loop_
_entity_poly.entity_id
_entity_poly.type
_entity_poly.pdbx_seq_one_letter_code
_entity_poly.pdbx_strand_id
1 'polypeptide(L)' 'MKSRYINIIDKIMLGQNKFLAIAEICNKYYLLSITEKNVTIVKELDDFRSIPDIKPDNSLEFNNILNKFLKR' A
#
# COMPACT_ATOMS: atom_id res chain seq x y z
N MET A 1 3.09 6.67 12.45
CA MET A 1 4.40 7.34 12.54
C MET A 1 4.84 7.69 11.13
N LYS A 2 4.79 8.97 10.74
CA LYS A 2 5.44 9.45 9.51
C LYS A 2 6.88 9.81 9.87
N SER A 3 7.83 8.93 9.53
CA SER A 3 9.22 9.39 9.41
C SER A 3 9.25 10.36 8.24
N ARG A 4 9.94 11.50 8.37
CA ARG A 4 9.91 12.59 7.38
C ARG A 4 10.35 12.14 5.98
N TYR A 5 11.04 10.99 5.89
CA TYR A 5 11.66 10.48 4.67
C TYR A 5 11.30 9.04 4.32
N ILE A 6 10.47 8.36 5.13
CA ILE A 6 10.08 6.96 4.89
C ILE A 6 8.56 6.83 5.05
N ASN A 7 7.91 6.35 4.00
CA ASN A 7 6.49 6.04 3.98
C ASN A 7 6.30 4.56 3.65
N ILE A 8 5.61 3.80 4.52
CA ILE A 8 5.29 2.39 4.24
C ILE A 8 4.02 2.37 3.39
N ILE A 9 4.13 1.88 2.17
CA ILE A 9 3.04 1.79 1.18
C ILE A 9 2.16 0.58 1.47
N ASP A 10 2.79 -0.56 1.71
CA ASP A 10 2.10 -1.81 2.03
C ASP A 10 3.02 -2.73 2.82
N LYS A 11 2.45 -3.66 3.58
CA LYS A 11 3.20 -4.71 4.27
C LYS A 11 2.38 -5.99 4.39
N ILE A 12 3.06 -7.12 4.25
CA ILE A 12 2.49 -8.44 4.47
C ILE A 12 3.33 -9.21 5.49
N MET A 13 2.66 -9.90 6.41
CA MET A 13 3.29 -10.79 7.37
C MET A 13 3.50 -12.17 6.72
N LEU A 14 4.74 -12.66 6.72
CA LEU A 14 5.08 -13.97 6.15
C LEU A 14 5.18 -15.07 7.23
N GLY A 15 5.18 -14.69 8.50
CA GLY A 15 5.30 -15.60 9.63
C GLY A 15 5.61 -14.84 10.91
N GLN A 16 6.03 -15.57 11.95
CA GLN A 16 6.34 -14.96 13.25
C GLN A 16 7.48 -13.94 13.09
N ASN A 17 7.19 -12.68 13.39
CA ASN A 17 8.11 -11.55 13.33
C ASN A 17 8.84 -11.37 11.99
N LYS A 18 8.24 -11.79 10.87
CA LYS A 18 8.78 -11.62 9.51
C LYS A 18 7.76 -10.91 8.62
N PHE A 19 8.19 -9.83 8.00
CA PHE A 19 7.37 -9.03 7.09
C PHE A 19 8.11 -8.76 5.79
N LEU A 20 7.35 -8.69 4.70
CA LEU A 20 7.75 -7.95 3.52
C LEU A 20 6.99 -6.62 3.52
N ALA A 21 7.68 -5.55 3.15
CA ALA A 21 7.05 -4.24 3.04
C ALA A 21 7.51 -3.54 1.77
N ILE A 22 6.62 -2.74 1.19
CA ILE A 22 6.98 -1.76 0.18
C ILE A 22 7.08 -0.42 0.90
N ALA A 23 8.23 0.23 0.78
CA ALA A 23 8.47 1.54 1.36
C ALA A 23 8.87 2.53 0.28
N GLU A 24 8.30 3.72 0.34
CA GLU A 24 8.78 4.90 -0.37
C GLU A 24 9.83 5.59 0.51
N ILE A 25 11.05 5.72 -0.01
CA ILE A 25 12.17 6.40 0.63
C ILE A 25 12.73 7.39 -0.38
N CYS A 26 12.71 8.68 -0.05
CA CYS A 26 13.18 9.75 -0.94
C CYS A 26 12.64 9.64 -2.38
N ASN A 27 11.32 9.43 -2.53
CA ASN A 27 10.61 9.31 -3.81
C ASN A 27 10.97 8.08 -4.67
N LYS A 28 11.66 7.10 -4.10
CA LYS A 28 11.92 5.81 -4.71
C LYS A 28 11.24 4.71 -3.91
N TYR A 29 10.80 3.66 -4.59
CA TYR A 29 10.11 2.54 -3.96
C TYR A 29 11.06 1.36 -3.76
N TYR A 30 10.98 0.73 -2.60
CA TYR A 30 11.85 -0.37 -2.20
C TYR A 30 11.03 -1.52 -1.64
N LEU A 31 11.38 -2.74 -2.05
CA LEU A 31 10.97 -3.95 -1.33
C LEU A 31 11.91 -4.17 -0.16
N LEU A 32 11.34 -4.22 1.04
CA LEU A 32 12.03 -4.47 2.30
C LEU A 32 11.71 -5.87 2.81
N SER A 33 12.73 -6.55 3.33
CA SER A 33 12.57 -7.68 4.23
C SER A 33 12.81 -7.20 5.65
N ILE A 34 11.83 -7.40 6.51
CA ILE A 34 11.84 -6.99 7.91
C ILE A 34 11.75 -8.25 8.75
N THR A 35 12.74 -8.45 9.60
CA THR A 35 12.67 -9.43 10.70
C THR A 35 12.79 -8.71 12.03
N GLU A 36 12.65 -9.44 13.13
CA GLU A 36 12.87 -8.92 14.47
C GLU A 36 14.26 -8.27 14.66
N LYS A 37 15.28 -8.75 13.97
CA LYS A 37 16.68 -8.32 14.17
C LYS A 37 17.21 -7.40 13.07
N ASN A 38 16.57 -7.37 11.91
CA ASN A 38 17.09 -6.63 10.76
C ASN A 38 16.00 -6.09 9.84
N VAL A 39 16.34 -5.00 9.15
CA VAL A 39 15.62 -4.49 7.98
C VAL A 39 16.62 -4.47 6.83
N THR A 40 16.27 -5.10 5.71
CA THR A 40 17.12 -5.17 4.51
C THR A 40 16.33 -4.70 3.29
N ILE A 41 16.95 -3.84 2.48
CA ILE A 41 16.45 -3.54 1.14
C ILE A 41 16.73 -4.76 0.26
N VAL A 42 15.68 -5.41 -0.20
CA VAL A 42 15.77 -6.57 -1.11
C VAL A 42 15.97 -6.08 -2.54
N LYS A 43 15.21 -5.05 -2.94
CA LYS A 43 15.22 -4.54 -4.32
C LYS A 43 14.64 -3.12 -4.41
N GLU A 44 15.23 -2.28 -5.27
CA GLU A 44 14.62 -1.02 -5.75
C GLU A 44 13.59 -1.32 -6.85
N LEU A 45 12.43 -0.68 -6.77
CA LEU A 45 11.28 -0.93 -7.65
C LEU A 45 11.14 0.23 -8.65
N ASP A 46 11.89 0.16 -9.75
CA ASP A 46 12.07 1.28 -10.71
C ASP A 46 10.76 1.77 -11.36
N ASP A 47 9.83 0.85 -11.67
CA ASP A 47 8.55 1.17 -12.34
C ASP A 47 7.33 1.01 -11.42
N PHE A 48 7.54 0.95 -10.11
CA PHE A 48 6.42 0.80 -9.18
C PHE A 48 5.65 2.12 -9.05
N ARG A 49 4.34 2.02 -9.26
CA ARG A 49 3.40 3.10 -9.01
C ARG A 49 2.45 2.62 -7.92
N SER A 50 2.48 3.27 -6.76
CA SER A 50 1.44 3.03 -5.76
C SER A 50 0.11 3.44 -6.37
N ILE A 51 -0.85 2.53 -6.40
CA ILE A 51 -2.23 2.89 -6.70
C ILE A 51 -2.63 3.89 -5.60
N PRO A 52 -3.07 5.12 -5.95
CA PRO A 52 -3.52 6.06 -4.93
C PRO A 52 -4.59 5.39 -4.09
N ASP A 53 -4.60 5.63 -2.78
CA ASP A 53 -5.74 5.29 -1.93
C ASP A 53 -6.99 5.77 -2.65
N ILE A 54 -7.77 4.83 -3.20
CA ILE A 54 -9.13 5.11 -3.63
C ILE A 54 -9.82 5.46 -2.33
N LYS A 55 -9.85 6.75 -1.98
CA LYS A 55 -10.79 7.25 -0.98
C LYS A 55 -12.14 6.72 -1.43
N PRO A 56 -12.90 6.03 -0.57
CA PRO A 56 -14.18 5.44 -0.96
C PRO A 56 -15.26 6.53 -1.14
N ASP A 57 -15.01 7.55 -1.96
CA ASP A 57 -16.03 8.52 -2.40
C ASP A 57 -16.99 7.90 -3.43
N ASN A 58 -16.56 6.84 -4.14
CA ASN A 58 -17.37 6.22 -5.19
C ASN A 58 -18.43 5.22 -4.67
N SER A 59 -18.49 4.97 -3.37
CA SER A 59 -19.52 4.09 -2.79
C SER A 59 -20.92 4.70 -2.92
N LEU A 60 -21.04 6.03 -2.81
CA LEU A 60 -22.30 6.74 -3.05
C LEU A 60 -22.70 6.68 -4.53
N GLU A 61 -21.75 6.87 -5.44
CA GLU A 61 -22.00 6.85 -6.88
C GLU A 61 -22.44 5.46 -7.36
N PHE A 62 -21.79 4.40 -6.89
CA PHE A 62 -22.18 3.02 -7.18
C PHE A 62 -23.60 2.70 -6.68
N ASN A 63 -23.92 3.06 -5.43
CA ASN A 63 -25.25 2.82 -4.86
C ASN A 63 -26.35 3.60 -5.60
N ASN A 64 -26.05 4.82 -6.06
CA ASN A 64 -27.00 5.61 -6.86
C ASN A 64 -27.27 4.96 -8.23
N ILE A 65 -26.24 4.47 -8.91
CA ILE A 65 -26.39 3.75 -10.18
C ILE A 65 -27.16 2.43 -9.96
N LEU A 66 -26.80 1.66 -8.93
CA LEU A 66 -27.45 0.39 -8.61
C LEU A 66 -28.94 0.57 -8.30
N ASN A 67 -29.29 1.56 -7.46
CA ASN A 67 -30.68 1.86 -7.13
C ASN A 67 -31.49 2.33 -8.35
N LYS A 68 -30.86 3.02 -9.30
CA LYS A 68 -31.52 3.40 -10.57
C LYS A 68 -31.84 2.18 -11.44
N PHE A 69 -30.98 1.16 -11.42
CA PHE A 69 -31.23 -0.11 -12.12
C PHE A 69 -32.28 -0.98 -11.42
N LEU A 70 -32.29 -1.02 -10.09
CA LEU A 70 -33.24 -1.82 -9.30
C LEU A 70 -34.65 -1.22 -9.22
N LYS A 71 -34.81 0.09 -9.47
CA LYS A 71 -36.13 0.77 -9.53
C LYS A 71 -36.82 0.66 -10.90
N ARG A 72 -36.53 -0.39 -11.67
CA ARG A 72 -37.27 -0.76 -12.88
C ARG A 72 -38.23 -1.90 -12.59
#